data_AF-A0A7U2NQ30-F1
#
_entry.id   AF-A0A7U2NQ30-F1
#
_cell.length_a   1.000
_cell.length_b   1.000
_cell.length_c   1.000
_cell.angle_alpha   90.00
_cell.angle_beta   90.00
_cell.angle_gamma   90.00
#
_symmetry.space_group_name_H-M   'P 1'
#
loop_
_entity.id
_entity.type
_entity.pdbx_description
1 polymer ?
#
loop_
_entity_poly.entity_id
_entity_poly.type
_entity_poly.pdbx_seq_one_letter_code
_entity_poly.pdbx_strand_id
1 'polypeptide(L)'
;MSTCKTLLRVCSKQRQPSFAPLTQCRHESSTRRHKKLLALPEAPSYTSNRPEPTLIFNPPSSAPSVYHTPLKFLPKEDKRRNLYTAALHQQTTSSLRQRTSPIAAAGTPLHTSSHLPPRPSNQLPAPVRAPYEKKYHLTDKEIGEIKRLRTSDPYKWTRVKLAEKFGCSQFFVGMVVQARQKAATVEKEHAAMRKKWGERRREAKEDRVRRKEMWGRDA
;
A
#
# COMPACT_ATOMS: atom_id res chain seq x y z
N MET A 1 -21.29 39.71 -29.39
CA MET A 1 -20.28 40.42 -30.21
C MET A 1 -19.87 41.68 -29.45
N SER A 2 -18.79 41.64 -28.67
CA SER A 2 -18.24 42.82 -27.98
C SER A 2 -16.74 42.88 -28.26
N THR A 3 -16.32 43.92 -28.98
CA THR A 3 -14.97 44.10 -29.49
C THR A 3 -14.18 45.03 -28.56
N CYS A 4 -13.41 44.45 -27.64
CA CYS A 4 -12.43 45.21 -26.85
C CYS A 4 -11.25 45.60 -27.73
N LYS A 5 -11.09 46.91 -28.00
CA LYS A 5 -9.90 47.48 -28.64
C LYS A 5 -8.80 47.68 -27.60
N THR A 6 -7.66 47.04 -27.79
CA THR A 6 -6.44 47.24 -27.00
C THR A 6 -5.73 48.52 -27.44
N LEU A 7 -5.65 49.51 -26.56
CA LEU A 7 -4.80 50.70 -26.77
C LEU A 7 -3.34 50.33 -26.50
N LEU A 8 -2.51 50.34 -27.54
CA LEU A 8 -1.06 50.18 -27.43
C LEU A 8 -0.44 51.47 -26.91
N ARG A 9 0.15 51.42 -25.71
CA ARG A 9 0.98 52.51 -25.17
C ARG A 9 2.38 52.38 -25.75
N VAL A 10 2.67 53.14 -26.80
CA VAL A 10 4.00 53.20 -27.42
C VAL A 10 4.89 54.14 -26.59
N CYS A 11 5.79 53.59 -25.79
CA CYS A 11 6.89 54.35 -25.20
C CYS A 11 8.07 54.33 -26.19
N SER A 12 8.32 55.44 -26.88
CA SER A 12 9.51 55.63 -27.70
C SER A 12 10.75 55.87 -26.81
N LYS A 13 11.40 54.80 -26.36
CA LYS A 13 12.77 54.91 -25.84
C LYS A 13 13.74 54.78 -27.01
N GLN A 14 14.26 55.91 -27.48
CA GLN A 14 15.43 55.92 -28.37
C GLN A 14 16.59 55.23 -27.62
N ARG A 15 17.01 54.05 -28.11
CA ARG A 15 18.25 53.40 -27.68
C ARG A 15 19.27 53.57 -28.80
N GLN A 16 20.42 54.14 -28.46
CA GLN A 16 21.60 54.21 -29.32
C GLN A 16 22.01 52.79 -29.76
N PRO A 17 22.44 52.57 -31.01
CA PRO A 17 22.91 51.27 -31.48
C PRO A 17 24.28 50.96 -30.87
N SER A 18 24.33 50.04 -29.90
CA SER A 18 25.59 49.50 -29.40
C SER A 18 26.12 48.45 -30.39
N PHE A 19 27.31 48.67 -30.94
CA PHE A 19 27.99 47.76 -31.90
C PHE A 19 28.74 46.59 -31.25
N ALA A 20 28.62 46.39 -29.93
CA ALA A 20 29.12 45.18 -29.30
C ALA A 20 28.17 44.01 -29.63
N PRO A 21 28.66 42.82 -30.01
CA PRO A 21 27.81 41.65 -30.12
C PRO A 21 27.22 41.40 -28.74
N LEU A 22 25.91 41.63 -28.58
CA LEU A 22 25.17 41.19 -27.42
C LEU A 22 25.12 39.65 -27.48
N THR A 23 26.20 39.00 -27.05
CA THR A 23 26.18 37.61 -26.63
C THR A 23 25.43 37.53 -25.31
N GLN A 24 24.14 37.92 -25.32
CA GLN A 24 23.19 37.49 -24.30
C GLN A 24 22.89 36.01 -24.57
N CYS A 25 23.89 35.17 -24.36
CA CYS A 25 23.65 33.77 -24.07
C CYS A 25 22.82 33.77 -22.79
N ARG A 26 21.50 33.58 -22.88
CA ARG A 26 20.67 33.41 -21.69
C ARG A 26 20.95 32.02 -21.12
N HIS A 27 21.94 31.92 -20.25
CA HIS A 27 22.31 30.70 -19.53
C HIS A 27 21.30 30.34 -18.43
N GLU A 28 20.38 31.26 -18.09
CA GLU A 28 19.55 31.10 -16.91
C GLU A 28 18.14 30.63 -17.26
N SER A 29 17.82 29.47 -16.71
CA SER A 29 16.53 28.81 -16.83
C SER A 29 15.48 29.58 -16.02
N SER A 30 14.83 30.55 -16.67
CA SER A 30 13.76 31.33 -16.04
C SER A 30 12.68 30.41 -15.46
N THR A 31 12.08 30.77 -14.32
CA THR A 31 10.98 30.05 -13.68
C THR A 31 9.85 29.68 -14.65
N ARG A 32 9.57 30.55 -15.64
CA ARG A 32 8.58 30.29 -16.69
C ARG A 32 8.91 29.07 -17.56
N ARG A 33 10.18 28.89 -17.93
CA ARG A 33 10.65 27.74 -18.73
C ARG A 33 10.56 26.45 -17.91
N HIS A 34 11.03 26.48 -16.66
CA HIS A 34 10.91 25.35 -15.73
C HIS A 34 9.46 24.94 -15.49
N LYS A 35 8.57 25.89 -15.19
CA LYS A 35 7.14 25.61 -14.98
C LYS A 35 6.49 24.99 -16.22
N LYS A 36 6.85 25.43 -17.42
CA LYS A 36 6.35 24.86 -18.67
C LYS A 36 6.87 23.43 -18.90
N LEU A 37 8.14 23.17 -18.59
CA LEU A 37 8.74 21.85 -18.75
C LEU A 37 8.21 20.84 -17.72
N LEU A 38 7.89 21.28 -16.50
CA LEU A 38 7.35 20.45 -15.41
C LEU A 38 5.81 20.40 -15.41
N ALA A 39 5.13 21.00 -16.39
CA ALA A 39 3.68 20.99 -16.46
C ALA A 39 3.18 19.59 -16.85
N LEU A 40 2.35 19.00 -16.00
CA LEU A 40 1.66 17.75 -16.28
C LEU A 40 0.21 18.05 -16.72
N PRO A 41 -0.34 17.29 -17.68
CA PRO A 41 -1.75 17.42 -18.05
C PRO A 41 -2.65 17.00 -16.89
N GLU A 42 -3.85 17.57 -16.83
CA GLU A 42 -4.89 17.14 -15.89
C GLU A 42 -5.39 15.73 -16.23
N ALA A 43 -6.03 15.08 -15.26
CA ALA A 43 -6.64 13.78 -15.51
C ALA A 43 -7.79 13.91 -16.54
N PRO A 44 -7.98 12.92 -17.45
CA PRO A 44 -8.99 13.00 -18.51
C PRO A 44 -10.43 13.24 -18.04
N SER A 45 -10.74 12.92 -16.77
CA SER A 45 -12.04 13.16 -16.17
C SER A 45 -12.36 14.64 -15.90
N TYR A 46 -11.35 15.52 -15.89
CA TYR A 46 -11.53 16.97 -15.73
C TYR A 46 -11.67 17.71 -17.07
N THR A 47 -11.30 17.08 -18.18
CA THR A 47 -11.39 17.66 -19.53
C THR A 47 -12.70 17.25 -20.22
N SER A 48 -13.84 17.68 -19.66
CA SER A 48 -15.16 17.42 -20.27
C SER A 48 -15.33 18.22 -21.57
N ASN A 49 -15.85 17.57 -22.61
CA ASN A 49 -16.18 18.20 -23.89
C ASN A 49 -17.65 18.68 -23.94
N ARG A 50 -18.38 18.64 -22.81
CA ARG A 50 -19.79 19.05 -22.74
C ARG A 50 -19.93 20.42 -22.09
N PRO A 51 -20.78 21.31 -22.63
CA PRO A 51 -21.01 22.64 -22.06
C PRO A 51 -21.91 22.62 -20.81
N GLU A 52 -22.73 21.58 -20.63
CA GLU A 52 -23.70 21.49 -19.52
C GLU A 52 -23.07 20.96 -18.22
N PRO A 53 -23.45 21.50 -17.04
CA PRO A 53 -22.95 21.02 -15.77
C PRO A 53 -23.51 19.62 -15.47
N THR A 54 -22.63 18.66 -15.21
CA THR A 54 -23.00 17.28 -14.85
C THR A 54 -22.16 16.79 -13.67
N LEU A 55 -22.75 15.98 -12.78
CA LEU A 55 -22.03 15.29 -11.72
C LEU A 55 -21.30 14.07 -12.29
N ILE A 56 -19.97 14.08 -12.24
CA ILE A 56 -19.13 12.98 -12.74
C ILE A 56 -18.60 12.19 -11.55
N PHE A 57 -18.78 10.86 -11.58
CA PHE A 57 -18.16 9.96 -10.62
C PHE A 57 -16.71 9.67 -11.02
N ASN A 58 -15.75 10.21 -10.26
CA ASN A 58 -14.31 10.12 -10.55
C ASN A 58 -13.56 9.48 -9.36
N PRO A 59 -13.60 8.15 -9.18
CA PRO A 59 -12.88 7.49 -8.10
C PRO A 59 -11.36 7.66 -8.31
N PRO A 60 -10.63 8.26 -7.35
CA PRO A 60 -9.19 8.50 -7.52
C PRO A 60 -8.40 7.20 -7.43
N SER A 61 -7.29 7.12 -8.18
CA SER A 61 -6.33 6.00 -8.12
C SER A 61 -5.35 6.16 -6.94
N SER A 62 -5.88 6.35 -5.74
CA SER A 62 -5.11 6.56 -4.51
C SER A 62 -5.63 5.67 -3.39
N ALA A 63 -4.82 5.45 -2.34
CA ALA A 63 -5.30 4.76 -1.15
C ALA A 63 -6.41 5.59 -0.47
N PRO A 64 -7.48 4.93 0.04
CA PRO A 64 -8.52 5.61 0.80
C PRO A 64 -7.98 6.07 2.16
N SER A 65 -8.57 7.13 2.71
CA SER A 65 -8.29 7.57 4.08
C SER A 65 -9.03 6.70 5.10
N VAL A 66 -8.59 6.73 6.37
CA VAL A 66 -9.22 6.01 7.48
C VAL A 66 -10.69 6.40 7.68
N TYR A 67 -11.05 7.63 7.33
CA TYR A 67 -12.42 8.14 7.41
C TYR A 67 -13.37 7.54 6.37
N HIS A 68 -12.86 6.88 5.33
CA HIS A 68 -13.65 6.08 4.41
C HIS A 68 -13.97 4.72 5.05
N THR A 69 -14.90 4.72 6.00
CA THR A 69 -15.26 3.54 6.81
C THR A 69 -15.95 2.48 5.96
N PRO A 70 -15.43 1.24 5.89
CA PRO A 70 -16.06 0.17 5.12
C PRO A 70 -17.41 -0.23 5.74
N LEU A 71 -18.32 -0.75 4.90
CA LEU A 71 -19.67 -1.18 5.28
C LEU A 71 -19.73 -2.10 6.51
N LYS A 72 -18.70 -2.93 6.72
CA LYS A 72 -18.63 -3.86 7.86
C LYS A 72 -18.47 -3.16 9.21
N PHE A 73 -17.94 -1.94 9.23
CA PHE A 73 -17.69 -1.15 10.45
C PHE A 73 -18.77 -0.11 10.73
N LEU A 74 -19.70 0.12 9.79
CA LEU A 74 -20.84 0.99 10.01
C LEU A 74 -21.91 0.32 10.90
N PRO A 75 -22.47 1.02 11.90
CA PRO A 75 -23.62 0.56 12.65
C PRO A 75 -24.77 0.17 11.72
N LYS A 76 -25.58 -0.84 12.10
CA LYS A 76 -26.68 -1.35 11.27
C LYS A 76 -27.69 -0.27 10.88
N GLU A 77 -27.96 0.67 11.78
CA GLU A 77 -28.92 1.77 11.59
C GLU A 77 -28.38 2.94 10.75
N ASP A 78 -27.10 2.94 10.36
CA ASP A 78 -26.52 4.03 9.58
C ASP A 78 -27.06 4.03 8.13
N LYS A 79 -27.77 5.10 7.77
CA LYS A 79 -28.34 5.31 6.42
C LYS A 79 -27.30 5.25 5.30
N ARG A 80 -26.03 5.58 5.59
CA ARG A 80 -24.92 5.53 4.61
C ARG A 80 -24.66 4.12 4.08
N ARG A 81 -25.11 3.07 4.78
CA ARG A 81 -24.98 1.68 4.31
C ARG A 81 -25.61 1.45 2.94
N ASN A 82 -26.78 2.03 2.69
CA ASN A 82 -27.49 1.88 1.42
C ASN A 82 -26.71 2.55 0.28
N LEU A 83 -26.19 3.77 0.52
CA LEU A 83 -25.38 4.52 -0.45
C LEU A 83 -24.09 3.78 -0.80
N TYR A 84 -23.35 3.29 0.20
CA TYR A 84 -22.10 2.56 -0.02
C TYR A 84 -22.32 1.23 -0.73
N THR A 85 -23.43 0.53 -0.44
CA THR A 85 -23.78 -0.72 -1.14
C THR A 85 -24.06 -0.45 -2.62
N ALA A 86 -24.84 0.60 -2.92
CA ALA A 86 -25.12 1.00 -4.30
C ALA A 86 -23.85 1.42 -5.06
N ALA A 87 -22.98 2.22 -4.43
CA ALA A 87 -21.72 2.67 -5.02
C ALA A 87 -20.76 1.49 -5.30
N LEU A 88 -20.61 0.55 -4.35
CA LEU A 88 -19.77 -0.63 -4.52
C LEU A 88 -20.29 -1.50 -5.69
N HIS A 89 -21.61 -1.70 -5.76
CA HIS A 89 -22.22 -2.44 -6.86
C HIS A 89 -21.92 -1.80 -8.23
N GLN A 90 -22.11 -0.47 -8.35
CA GLN A 90 -21.80 0.25 -9.58
C GLN A 90 -20.32 0.18 -9.96
N GLN A 91 -19.42 0.28 -8.99
CA GLN A 91 -17.97 0.16 -9.21
C GLN A 91 -17.59 -1.24 -9.70
N THR A 92 -18.08 -2.30 -9.03
CA THR A 92 -17.82 -3.70 -9.40
C THR A 92 -18.39 -4.03 -10.78
N THR A 93 -19.63 -3.63 -11.08
CA THR A 93 -20.20 -3.85 -12.41
C THR A 93 -19.40 -3.10 -13.48
N SER A 94 -18.97 -1.87 -13.20
CA SER A 94 -18.20 -1.07 -14.17
C SER A 94 -16.79 -1.64 -14.41
N SER A 95 -16.09 -2.11 -13.38
CA SER A 95 -14.76 -2.72 -13.52
C SER A 95 -14.79 -4.07 -14.24
N LEU A 96 -15.86 -4.84 -14.04
CA LEU A 96 -16.06 -6.14 -14.69
C LEU A 96 -16.58 -6.01 -16.14
N ARG A 97 -17.02 -4.84 -16.61
CA ARG A 97 -17.52 -4.68 -17.98
C ARG A 97 -16.45 -5.05 -19.02
N GLN A 98 -16.84 -5.87 -20.00
CA GLN A 98 -15.99 -6.38 -21.08
C GLN A 98 -15.74 -5.38 -22.21
N ARG A 99 -15.97 -4.08 -22.00
CA ARG A 99 -15.89 -3.11 -23.10
C ARG A 99 -14.43 -2.76 -23.36
N THR A 100 -13.82 -3.42 -24.33
CA THR A 100 -12.65 -2.88 -25.03
C THR A 100 -13.09 -1.63 -25.79
N SER A 101 -12.24 -0.60 -25.87
CA SER A 101 -12.53 0.52 -26.75
C SER A 101 -12.56 -0.01 -28.19
N PRO A 102 -13.46 0.49 -29.06
CA PRO A 102 -13.49 0.06 -30.46
C PRO A 102 -12.15 0.31 -31.17
N ILE A 103 -11.38 1.28 -30.68
CA ILE A 103 -10.05 1.66 -31.17
C ILE A 103 -8.98 0.59 -30.85
N ALA A 104 -9.16 -0.18 -29.78
CA ALA A 104 -8.22 -1.23 -29.34
C ALA A 104 -8.80 -2.65 -29.49
N ALA A 105 -9.84 -2.82 -30.31
CA ALA A 105 -10.42 -4.13 -30.58
C ALA A 105 -9.43 -5.03 -31.34
N ALA A 106 -9.53 -6.35 -31.13
CA ALA A 106 -8.73 -7.33 -31.85
C ALA A 106 -8.93 -7.16 -33.37
N GLY A 107 -7.82 -7.04 -34.11
CA GLY A 107 -7.82 -6.78 -35.55
C GLY A 107 -7.59 -5.31 -35.95
N THR A 108 -7.47 -4.38 -35.01
CA THR A 108 -7.05 -2.99 -35.28
C THR A 108 -5.52 -2.84 -35.23
N PRO A 109 -4.91 -1.87 -35.95
CA PRO A 109 -3.45 -1.66 -35.93
C PRO A 109 -2.92 -1.23 -34.57
N LEU A 110 -3.79 -0.83 -33.64
CA LEU A 110 -3.46 -0.47 -32.25
C LEU A 110 -3.65 -1.63 -31.27
N HIS A 111 -4.02 -2.83 -31.75
CA HIS A 111 -4.10 -4.03 -30.92
C HIS A 111 -2.70 -4.53 -30.58
N THR A 112 -2.14 -4.02 -29.48
CA THR A 112 -0.89 -4.49 -28.88
C THR A 112 -1.17 -5.36 -27.65
N SER A 113 -0.30 -6.33 -27.36
CA SER A 113 -0.32 -7.07 -26.11
C SER A 113 -0.11 -6.11 -24.93
N SER A 114 -1.18 -5.79 -24.20
CA SER A 114 -1.09 -4.82 -23.11
C SER A 114 -0.21 -5.35 -21.98
N HIS A 115 0.83 -4.61 -21.57
CA HIS A 115 1.54 -4.81 -20.30
C HIS A 115 0.70 -4.35 -19.07
N LEU A 116 -0.57 -4.04 -19.29
CA LEU A 116 -1.49 -3.64 -18.24
C LEU A 116 -1.78 -4.84 -17.32
N PRO A 117 -2.06 -4.60 -16.03
CA PRO A 117 -2.43 -5.67 -15.11
C PRO A 117 -3.60 -6.48 -15.68
N PRO A 118 -3.66 -7.79 -15.37
CA PRO A 118 -4.74 -8.64 -15.83
C PRO A 118 -6.08 -8.05 -15.40
N ARG A 119 -7.06 -8.21 -16.26
CA ARG A 119 -8.40 -7.67 -16.05
C ARG A 119 -8.96 -8.14 -14.71
N PRO A 120 -9.60 -7.26 -13.91
CA PRO A 120 -10.10 -7.64 -12.60
C PRO A 120 -11.10 -8.80 -12.74
N SER A 121 -10.86 -9.85 -11.97
CA SER A 121 -11.74 -11.01 -11.79
C SER A 121 -12.52 -10.86 -10.49
N ASN A 122 -13.64 -11.58 -10.37
CA ASN A 122 -14.36 -11.72 -9.09
C ASN A 122 -13.62 -12.59 -8.08
N GLN A 123 -12.55 -13.27 -8.50
CA GLN A 123 -11.72 -14.08 -7.61
C GLN A 123 -10.88 -13.19 -6.70
N LEU A 124 -10.85 -13.53 -5.41
CA LEU A 124 -9.98 -12.88 -4.45
C LEU A 124 -8.51 -13.13 -4.83
N PRO A 125 -7.60 -12.18 -4.55
CA PRO A 125 -6.17 -12.40 -4.75
C PRO A 125 -5.68 -13.57 -3.88
N ALA A 126 -4.58 -14.19 -4.30
CA ALA A 126 -3.96 -15.27 -3.54
C ALA A 126 -3.62 -14.79 -2.11
N PRO A 127 -3.98 -15.56 -1.07
CA PRO A 127 -3.75 -15.15 0.30
C PRO A 127 -2.25 -15.17 0.62
N VAL A 128 -1.74 -14.10 1.25
CA VAL A 128 -0.33 -14.03 1.70
C VAL A 128 0.00 -15.14 2.69
N ARG A 129 -0.98 -15.53 3.52
CA ARG A 129 -0.89 -16.67 4.43
C ARG A 129 -2.03 -17.63 4.12
N ALA A 130 -1.70 -18.89 3.86
CA ALA A 130 -2.69 -19.94 3.63
C ALA A 130 -3.66 -20.03 4.84
N PRO A 131 -4.98 -20.07 4.59
CA PRO A 131 -5.94 -20.30 5.65
C PRO A 131 -5.69 -21.67 6.29
N TYR A 132 -5.73 -21.73 7.61
CA TYR A 132 -5.59 -22.97 8.36
C TYR A 132 -6.71 -23.09 9.38
N GLU A 133 -7.23 -24.29 9.57
CA GLU A 133 -8.27 -24.57 10.54
C GLU A 133 -7.70 -24.71 11.95
N LYS A 134 -8.38 -24.11 12.93
CA LYS A 134 -7.99 -24.21 14.34
C LYS A 134 -8.54 -25.53 14.89
N LYS A 135 -7.64 -26.40 15.37
CA LYS A 135 -7.99 -27.69 15.99
C LYS A 135 -8.01 -27.56 17.52
N TYR A 136 -9.09 -28.02 18.14
CA TYR A 136 -9.32 -27.99 19.59
C TYR A 136 -9.57 -29.41 20.13
N HIS A 137 -8.69 -30.34 19.78
CA HIS A 137 -8.85 -31.77 20.07
C HIS A 137 -8.21 -32.22 21.40
N LEU A 138 -7.46 -31.35 22.07
CA LEU A 138 -6.75 -31.70 23.30
C LEU A 138 -7.66 -31.68 24.52
N THR A 139 -7.54 -32.72 25.33
CA THR A 139 -8.22 -32.89 26.62
C THR A 139 -7.38 -32.34 27.77
N ASP A 140 -8.01 -32.05 28.91
CA ASP A 140 -7.32 -31.54 30.10
C ASP A 140 -6.23 -32.49 30.63
N LYS A 141 -6.43 -33.81 30.44
CA LYS A 141 -5.44 -34.84 30.81
C LYS A 141 -4.16 -34.70 30.00
N GLU A 142 -4.29 -34.54 28.67
CA GLU A 142 -3.15 -34.33 27.78
C GLU A 142 -2.45 -33.00 28.05
N ILE A 143 -3.21 -31.95 28.37
CA ILE A 143 -2.65 -30.67 28.80
C ILE A 143 -1.84 -30.84 30.09
N GLY A 144 -2.33 -31.63 31.05
CA GLY A 144 -1.59 -32.01 32.25
C GLY A 144 -0.28 -32.75 31.93
N GLU A 145 -0.30 -33.66 30.97
CA GLU A 145 0.90 -34.38 30.53
C GLU A 145 1.91 -33.45 29.85
N ILE A 146 1.46 -32.54 28.97
CA ILE A 146 2.30 -31.50 28.36
C ILE A 146 3.00 -30.69 29.46
N LYS A 147 2.26 -30.31 30.51
CA LYS A 147 2.80 -29.56 31.64
C LYS A 147 3.89 -30.35 32.36
N ARG A 148 3.60 -31.61 32.69
CA ARG A 148 4.52 -32.51 33.38
C ARG A 148 5.81 -32.71 32.59
N LEU A 149 5.71 -33.12 31.32
CA LEU A 149 6.87 -33.43 30.47
C LEU A 149 7.79 -32.22 30.27
N ARG A 150 7.20 -31.04 30.07
CA ARG A 150 7.96 -29.81 29.83
C ARG A 150 8.62 -29.25 31.09
N THR A 151 8.01 -29.47 32.26
CA THR A 151 8.57 -29.07 33.55
C THR A 151 9.70 -30.02 33.96
N SER A 152 9.57 -31.32 33.67
CA SER A 152 10.60 -32.31 34.03
C SER A 152 11.88 -32.13 33.24
N ASP A 153 11.81 -32.02 31.90
CA ASP A 153 12.99 -31.82 31.07
C ASP A 153 12.67 -30.94 29.84
N PRO A 154 12.97 -29.64 29.90
CA PRO A 154 12.69 -28.72 28.81
C PRO A 154 13.67 -28.85 27.63
N TYR A 155 14.80 -29.57 27.79
CA TYR A 155 15.77 -29.81 26.72
C TYR A 155 15.31 -30.96 25.84
N LYS A 156 14.89 -32.09 26.44
CA LYS A 156 14.31 -33.22 25.71
C LYS A 156 12.89 -32.93 25.20
N TRP A 157 12.03 -32.34 26.02
CA TRP A 157 10.63 -32.02 25.67
C TRP A 157 10.49 -30.57 25.20
N THR A 158 11.01 -30.33 23.99
CA THR A 158 10.89 -29.04 23.32
C THR A 158 9.46 -28.77 22.85
N ARG A 159 9.15 -27.50 22.53
CA ARG A 159 7.84 -27.12 21.99
C ARG A 159 7.52 -27.86 20.69
N VAL A 160 8.53 -28.12 19.86
CA VAL A 160 8.40 -28.85 18.60
C VAL A 160 7.99 -30.30 18.87
N LYS A 161 8.74 -30.99 19.73
CA LYS A 161 8.49 -32.40 20.05
C LYS A 161 7.13 -32.64 20.70
N LEU A 162 6.71 -31.74 21.60
CA LEU A 162 5.38 -31.81 22.21
C LEU A 162 4.26 -31.48 21.22
N ALA A 163 4.48 -30.51 20.33
CA ALA A 163 3.54 -30.19 19.26
C ALA A 163 3.32 -31.39 18.33
N GLU A 164 4.37 -32.10 17.96
CA GLU A 164 4.30 -33.33 17.15
C GLU A 164 3.60 -34.46 17.91
N LYS A 165 3.99 -34.71 19.17
CA LYS A 165 3.41 -35.79 19.99
C LYS A 165 1.89 -35.63 20.16
N PHE A 166 1.42 -34.41 20.42
CA PHE A 166 0.01 -34.12 20.70
C PHE A 166 -0.75 -33.54 19.48
N GLY A 167 -0.10 -33.47 18.31
CA GLY A 167 -0.70 -32.93 17.09
C GLY A 167 -1.21 -31.49 17.21
N CYS A 168 -0.54 -30.64 18.01
CA CYS A 168 -1.00 -29.28 18.33
C CYS A 168 -0.01 -28.19 17.89
N SER A 169 -0.36 -26.91 18.01
CA SER A 169 0.53 -25.82 17.62
C SER A 169 1.68 -25.64 18.63
N GLN A 170 2.91 -25.42 18.15
CA GLN A 170 4.05 -25.05 19.00
C GLN A 170 3.77 -23.78 19.83
N PHE A 171 2.94 -22.87 19.31
CA PHE A 171 2.48 -21.70 20.04
C PHE A 171 1.63 -22.09 21.25
N PHE A 172 0.66 -22.99 21.06
CA PHE A 172 -0.20 -23.50 22.11
C PHE A 172 0.61 -24.14 23.25
N VAL A 173 1.60 -24.98 22.95
CA VAL A 173 2.50 -25.56 23.97
C VAL A 173 3.21 -24.48 24.80
N GLY A 174 3.64 -23.39 24.16
CA GLY A 174 4.29 -22.27 24.85
C GLY A 174 3.33 -21.46 25.73
N MET A 175 2.05 -21.44 25.40
CA MET A 175 0.97 -20.85 26.21
C MET A 175 0.64 -21.73 27.42
N VAL A 176 0.65 -23.06 27.25
CA VAL A 176 0.35 -24.02 28.33
C VAL A 176 1.47 -24.06 29.39
N VAL A 177 2.74 -24.13 28.97
CA VAL A 177 3.90 -24.11 29.90
C VAL A 177 5.09 -23.31 29.37
N GLN A 178 5.58 -22.44 30.22
CA GLN A 178 6.84 -21.70 30.03
C GLN A 178 8.00 -22.38 30.76
N ALA A 179 9.10 -22.62 30.05
CA ALA A 179 10.34 -23.13 30.63
C ALA A 179 11.30 -21.96 30.92
N ARG A 180 11.10 -21.25 32.03
CA ARG A 180 11.80 -19.98 32.34
C ARG A 180 13.32 -20.13 32.41
N GLN A 181 13.82 -21.19 33.06
CA GLN A 181 15.27 -21.43 33.17
C GLN A 181 15.93 -21.58 31.79
N LYS A 182 15.34 -22.43 30.93
CA LYS A 182 15.79 -22.59 29.54
C LYS A 182 15.65 -21.30 28.72
N ALA A 183 14.60 -20.52 28.94
CA ALA A 183 14.43 -19.23 28.27
C ALA A 183 15.55 -18.25 28.63
N ALA A 184 15.95 -18.21 29.91
CA ALA A 184 17.05 -17.36 30.38
C ALA A 184 18.41 -17.78 29.79
N THR A 185 18.69 -19.09 29.68
CA THR A 185 19.93 -19.55 29.03
C THR A 185 19.97 -19.19 27.55
N VAL A 186 18.87 -19.40 26.83
CA VAL A 186 18.75 -19.05 25.41
C VAL A 186 18.89 -17.54 25.18
N GLU A 187 18.34 -16.69 26.06
CA GLU A 187 18.53 -15.24 25.96
C GLU A 187 20.00 -14.85 26.16
N LYS A 188 20.72 -15.48 27.10
CA LYS A 188 22.16 -15.26 27.30
C LYS A 188 22.96 -15.66 26.06
N GLU A 189 22.64 -16.81 25.46
CA GLU A 189 23.26 -17.26 24.21
C GLU A 189 22.99 -16.29 23.04
N HIS A 190 21.74 -15.84 22.88
CA HIS A 190 21.39 -14.83 21.89
C HIS A 190 22.14 -13.51 22.13
N ALA A 191 22.25 -13.06 23.38
CA ALA A 191 23.02 -11.86 23.72
C ALA A 191 24.51 -12.03 23.37
N ALA A 192 25.11 -13.17 23.68
CA ALA A 192 26.49 -13.49 23.29
C ALA A 192 26.67 -13.50 21.76
N MET A 193 25.72 -14.04 21.01
CA MET A 193 25.73 -14.02 19.54
C MET A 193 25.52 -12.61 18.97
N ARG A 194 24.69 -11.77 19.59
CA ARG A 194 24.52 -10.36 19.22
C ARG A 194 25.81 -9.56 19.45
N LYS A 195 26.58 -9.85 20.52
CA LYS A 195 27.88 -9.21 20.76
C LYS A 195 28.89 -9.48 19.64
N LYS A 196 28.81 -10.64 18.97
CA LYS A 196 29.66 -11.00 17.83
C LYS A 196 29.29 -10.26 16.53
N TRP A 197 28.21 -9.49 16.50
CA TRP A 197 27.85 -8.72 15.31
C TRP A 197 28.78 -7.52 15.15
N GLY A 198 29.40 -7.44 13.97
CA GLY A 198 30.08 -6.22 13.52
C GLY A 198 29.11 -5.06 13.31
N GLU A 199 29.66 -3.86 13.21
CA GLU A 199 28.95 -2.59 13.18
C GLU A 199 27.81 -2.54 12.16
N ARG A 200 28.12 -2.77 10.88
CA ARG A 200 27.12 -2.74 9.78
C ARG A 200 25.93 -3.68 10.01
N ARG A 201 26.15 -4.86 10.59
CA ARG A 201 25.07 -5.81 10.88
C ARG A 201 24.22 -5.31 12.06
N ARG A 202 24.85 -4.73 13.08
CA ARG A 202 24.17 -4.20 14.25
C ARG A 202 23.25 -3.04 13.86
N GLU A 203 23.79 -2.06 13.14
CA GLU A 203 23.04 -0.91 12.63
C GLU A 203 21.83 -1.34 11.79
N ALA A 204 22.03 -2.24 10.82
CA ALA A 204 20.94 -2.75 9.98
C ALA A 204 19.83 -3.47 10.79
N LYS A 205 20.16 -4.08 11.93
CA LYS A 205 19.18 -4.73 12.82
C LYS A 205 18.43 -3.70 13.66
N GLU A 206 19.10 -2.68 14.15
CA GLU A 206 18.49 -1.56 14.86
C GLU A 206 17.53 -0.79 13.94
N ASP A 207 17.93 -0.49 12.71
CA ASP A 207 17.08 0.13 11.69
C ASP A 207 15.81 -0.69 11.41
N ARG A 208 15.94 -2.02 11.36
CA ARG A 208 14.79 -2.92 11.19
C ARG A 208 13.85 -2.83 12.40
N VAL A 209 14.38 -2.74 13.61
CA VAL A 209 13.57 -2.56 14.84
C VAL A 209 12.86 -1.21 14.79
N ARG A 210 13.57 -0.12 14.50
CA ARG A 210 12.99 1.22 14.35
C ARG A 210 11.88 1.26 13.30
N ARG A 211 12.08 0.64 12.12
CA ARG A 211 11.02 0.52 11.10
C ARG A 211 9.81 -0.24 11.60
N LYS A 212 10.00 -1.36 12.31
CA LYS A 212 8.90 -2.15 12.86
C LYS A 212 8.12 -1.37 13.93
N GLU A 213 8.80 -0.58 14.75
CA GLU A 213 8.17 0.30 15.74
C GLU A 213 7.38 1.42 15.07
N MET A 214 7.94 2.06 14.03
CA MET A 214 7.25 3.12 13.28
C MET A 214 5.97 2.61 12.60
N TRP A 215 5.97 1.37 12.08
CA TRP A 215 4.77 0.79 11.44
C TRP A 215 3.53 0.77 12.32
N GLY A 216 3.67 0.75 13.67
CA GLY A 216 2.56 0.77 14.60
C GLY A 216 2.17 2.15 15.13
N ARG A 217 2.92 3.21 14.79
CA ARG A 217 2.69 4.57 15.29
C ARG A 217 1.94 5.46 14.28
N ASP A 218 2.30 5.35 13.00
CA ASP A 218 1.79 6.21 11.92
C ASP A 218 0.61 5.59 11.15
N ALA A 219 -0.20 4.77 11.82
CA ALA A 219 -1.40 4.14 11.24
C ALA A 219 -2.66 4.98 11.51
#